data_AF-A0A920UHQ3-F1
#
_entry.id   AF-A0A920UHQ3-F1
#
_cell.length_a   1.000
_cell.length_b   1.000
_cell.length_c   1.000
_cell.angle_alpha   90.00
_cell.angle_beta   90.00
_cell.angle_gamma   90.00
#
_symmetry.space_group_name_H-M   'P 1'
#
loop_
_entity.id
_entity.type
_entity.pdbx_description
1 polymer ?
#
loop_
_entity_poly.entity_id
_entity_poly.type
_entity_poly.pdbx_seq_one_letter_code
_entity_poly.pdbx_strand_id
1 'polypeptide(L)'
;MGVIEYPEWLGESMGSEYQDNFKEFSGRRKNLHAAMQAIQDYEQILSERLISGLQMFPDLQIAGISNKKDFVVVFLRFHLL
;
A
#
# COMPACT_ATOMS: atom_id res chain seq x y z
N MET A 1 -5.32 -3.43 20.61
CA MET A 1 -4.43 -4.14 19.66
C MET A 1 -3.16 -3.32 19.52
N GLY A 2 -1.99 -3.96 19.52
CA GLY A 2 -0.73 -3.24 19.32
C GLY A 2 -0.43 -3.01 17.83
N VAL A 3 0.67 -2.33 17.56
CA VAL A 3 1.06 -1.87 16.21
C VAL A 3 1.32 -3.02 15.24
N ILE A 4 1.65 -4.23 15.74
CA ILE A 4 2.01 -5.39 14.90
C ILE A 4 0.85 -6.38 14.76
N GLU A 5 -0.03 -6.46 15.75
CA GLU A 5 -1.17 -7.37 15.76
C GLU A 5 -2.21 -7.00 14.69
N TYR A 6 -2.37 -5.70 14.40
CA TYR A 6 -3.29 -5.25 13.35
C TYR A 6 -2.79 -5.61 11.94
N PRO A 7 -1.54 -5.30 11.54
CA PRO A 7 -1.01 -5.75 10.26
C PRO A 7 -0.95 -7.27 10.13
N GLU A 8 -0.64 -8.01 11.19
CA GLU A 8 -0.66 -9.47 11.15
C GLU A 8 -2.05 -10.01 10.79
N TRP A 9 -3.10 -9.55 11.48
CA TRP A 9 -4.49 -9.90 11.15
C TRP A 9 -4.88 -9.45 9.74
N LEU A 10 -4.43 -8.28 9.30
CA LEU A 10 -4.67 -7.80 7.94
C LEU A 10 -4.03 -8.73 6.90
N GLY A 11 -2.83 -9.23 7.18
CA GLY A 11 -2.12 -10.19 6.32
C GLY A 11 -2.81 -11.54 6.21
N GLU A 12 -3.44 -11.99 7.31
CA GLU A 12 -4.23 -13.22 7.36
C GLU A 12 -5.57 -13.08 6.63
N SER A 13 -6.22 -11.91 6.76
CA SER A 13 -7.57 -11.69 6.24
C SER A 13 -7.58 -11.14 4.80
N MET A 14 -6.81 -10.11 4.53
CA MET A 14 -6.77 -9.38 3.25
C MET A 14 -5.48 -9.61 2.47
N GLY A 15 -4.43 -10.10 3.11
CA GLY A 15 -3.12 -10.36 2.48
C GLY A 15 -3.04 -11.65 1.67
N SER A 16 -4.07 -12.51 1.68
CA SER A 16 -3.98 -13.88 1.16
C SER A 16 -3.50 -13.98 -0.29
N GLU A 17 -3.93 -13.05 -1.16
CA GLU A 17 -3.52 -12.99 -2.56
C GLU A 17 -2.04 -12.61 -2.77
N TYR A 18 -1.43 -11.95 -1.79
CA TYR A 18 -0.02 -11.52 -1.82
C TYR A 18 0.93 -12.53 -1.18
N GLN A 19 0.41 -13.56 -0.50
CA GLN A 19 1.22 -14.58 0.19
C GLN A 19 2.16 -15.32 -0.78
N ASP A 20 1.78 -15.44 -2.06
CA ASP A 20 2.61 -16.08 -3.08
C ASP A 20 3.83 -15.24 -3.51
N ASN A 21 3.85 -13.94 -3.19
CA ASN A 21 5.00 -13.08 -3.43
C ASN A 21 6.12 -13.26 -2.39
N PHE A 22 5.82 -13.95 -1.29
CA PHE A 22 6.66 -14.05 -0.09
C PHE A 22 6.85 -15.52 0.35
N LYS A 23 7.11 -16.41 -0.60
CA LYS A 23 7.22 -17.87 -0.36
C LYS A 23 8.40 -18.25 0.51
N GLU A 24 9.42 -17.40 0.58
CA GLU A 24 10.60 -17.52 1.42
C GLU A 24 10.33 -17.27 2.91
N PHE A 25 9.19 -16.67 3.25
CA PHE A 25 8.77 -16.42 4.62
C PHE A 25 7.67 -17.38 5.09
N SER A 26 7.49 -17.48 6.40
CA SER A 26 6.46 -18.31 7.03
C SER A 26 5.84 -17.63 8.24
N GLY A 27 4.63 -18.06 8.62
CA GLY A 27 3.91 -17.59 9.81
C GLY A 27 3.75 -16.07 9.85
N ARG A 28 3.91 -15.48 11.03
CA ARG A 28 3.74 -14.05 11.30
C ARG A 28 4.49 -13.14 10.32
N ARG A 29 5.74 -13.46 10.00
CA ARG A 29 6.55 -12.63 9.06
C ARG A 29 5.92 -12.60 7.67
N LYS A 30 5.45 -13.74 7.18
CA LYS A 30 4.78 -13.84 5.88
C LYS A 30 3.49 -13.00 5.86
N ASN A 31 2.70 -13.09 6.94
CA ASN A 31 1.48 -12.30 7.10
C ASN A 31 1.78 -10.79 7.11
N LEU A 32 2.84 -10.36 7.81
CA LEU A 32 3.23 -8.94 7.82
C LEU A 32 3.61 -8.43 6.42
N HIS A 33 4.42 -9.17 5.66
CA HIS A 33 4.76 -8.77 4.29
C HIS A 33 3.53 -8.73 3.38
N ALA A 34 2.67 -9.74 3.46
CA ALA A 34 1.41 -9.78 2.71
C ALA A 34 0.49 -8.61 3.07
N ALA A 35 0.41 -8.23 4.35
CA ALA A 35 -0.35 -7.09 4.82
C ALA A 35 0.18 -5.77 4.25
N MET A 36 1.50 -5.59 4.27
CA MET A 36 2.14 -4.38 3.75
C MET A 36 1.90 -4.24 2.24
N GLN A 37 1.96 -5.34 1.50
CA GLN A 37 1.63 -5.34 0.07
C GLN A 37 0.15 -4.98 -0.16
N ALA A 38 -0.77 -5.57 0.59
CA ALA A 38 -2.20 -5.26 0.49
C ALA A 38 -2.49 -3.77 0.77
N ILE A 39 -1.84 -3.18 1.79
CA ILE A 39 -1.95 -1.75 2.08
C ILE A 39 -1.42 -0.92 0.93
N GLN A 40 -0.24 -1.28 0.39
CA GLN A 40 0.37 -0.54 -0.71
C GLN A 40 -0.53 -0.52 -1.95
N ASP A 41 -1.06 -1.66 -2.35
CA ASP A 41 -1.91 -1.79 -3.53
C ASP A 41 -3.22 -1.00 -3.34
N TYR A 42 -3.82 -1.07 -2.15
CA TYR A 42 -5.02 -0.29 -1.81
C TYR A 42 -4.76 1.22 -1.84
N GLU A 43 -3.69 1.69 -1.21
CA GLU A 43 -3.34 3.12 -1.14
C GLU A 43 -2.99 3.69 -2.51
N GLN A 44 -2.34 2.90 -3.36
CA GLN A 44 -2.06 3.30 -4.74
C GLN A 44 -3.35 3.54 -5.52
N ILE A 45 -4.30 2.59 -5.48
CA ILE A 45 -5.59 2.72 -6.16
C ILE A 45 -6.36 3.94 -5.63
N LEU A 46 -6.38 4.15 -4.32
CA LEU A 46 -7.07 5.27 -3.70
C LEU A 46 -6.45 6.61 -4.11
N SER A 47 -5.13 6.73 -4.03
CA SER A 47 -4.39 7.95 -4.39
C SER A 47 -4.57 8.31 -5.86
N GLU A 48 -4.49 7.31 -6.75
CA GLU A 48 -4.71 7.50 -8.18
C GLU A 48 -6.12 8.02 -8.48
N ARG A 49 -7.15 7.43 -7.84
CA ARG A 49 -8.54 7.85 -8.00
C ARG A 49 -8.77 9.27 -7.48
N LEU A 50 -8.25 9.57 -6.30
CA LEU A 50 -8.35 10.90 -5.69
C LEU A 50 -7.75 11.96 -6.62
N ILE A 51 -6.49 11.78 -7.04
CA ILE A 51 -5.79 12.77 -7.85
C ILE A 51 -6.38 12.89 -9.24
N SER A 52 -6.80 11.78 -9.85
CA SER A 52 -7.50 11.83 -11.14
C SER A 52 -8.80 12.61 -11.03
N GLY A 53 -9.56 12.46 -9.94
CA GLY A 53 -10.78 13.23 -9.68
C GLY A 53 -10.51 14.72 -9.47
N LEU A 54 -9.47 15.06 -8.71
CA LEU A 54 -9.06 16.45 -8.48
C LEU A 54 -8.59 17.13 -9.78
N GLN A 55 -7.87 16.42 -10.65
CA GLN A 55 -7.39 16.93 -11.94
C GLN A 55 -8.51 17.26 -12.93
N MET A 56 -9.75 16.83 -12.69
CA MET A 56 -10.89 17.20 -13.54
C MET A 56 -11.31 18.67 -13.38
N PHE A 57 -10.87 19.35 -12.32
CA PHE A 57 -11.20 20.75 -12.07
C PHE A 57 -10.10 21.66 -12.64
N PRO A 58 -10.40 22.47 -13.67
CA PRO A 58 -9.37 23.24 -14.40
C PRO A 58 -8.67 24.30 -13.54
N ASP A 59 -9.36 24.83 -12.52
CA ASP A 59 -8.83 25.88 -11.64
C ASP A 59 -8.24 25.33 -10.33
N LEU A 60 -8.20 24.01 -10.16
CA LEU A 60 -7.68 23.38 -8.95
C LEU A 60 -6.18 23.10 -9.07
N GLN A 61 -5.41 23.68 -8.16
CA GLN A 61 -3.98 23.36 -8.02
C GLN A 61 -3.80 22.28 -6.97
N ILE A 62 -3.21 21.15 -7.35
CA ILE A 62 -2.86 20.06 -6.44
C ILE A 62 -1.46 20.34 -5.88
N ALA A 63 -1.36 20.53 -4.57
CA ALA A 63 -0.08 20.67 -3.88
C ALA A 63 0.54 19.28 -3.60
N GLY A 64 1.84 19.13 -3.84
CA GLY A 64 2.56 17.88 -3.59
C GLY A 64 2.56 16.90 -4.76
N ILE A 65 2.57 15.60 -4.47
CA ILE A 65 2.63 14.54 -5.48
C ILE A 65 1.32 14.54 -6.28
N SER A 66 1.41 14.96 -7.54
CA SER A 66 0.28 15.05 -8.48
C SER A 66 0.52 14.29 -9.78
N ASN A 67 1.74 13.80 -9.99
CA ASN A 67 2.10 12.96 -11.11
C ASN A 67 2.02 11.47 -10.69
N LYS A 68 1.35 10.66 -11.52
CA LYS A 68 1.21 9.21 -11.29
C LYS A 68 2.53 8.48 -11.05
N LYS A 69 3.61 8.93 -11.70
CA LYS A 69 4.93 8.30 -11.59
C LYS A 69 5.57 8.44 -10.20
N ASP A 70 5.11 9.42 -9.40
CA ASP A 70 5.71 9.74 -8.12
C ASP A 70 5.03 9.01 -6.95
N PHE A 71 3.88 8.36 -7.16
CA PHE A 71 3.17 7.59 -6.12
C PHE A 71 3.97 6.39 -5.60
N VAL A 72 4.73 5.73 -6.47
CA VAL A 72 5.47 4.49 -6.15
C VAL A 72 6.68 4.75 -5.24
N VAL A 73 7.23 5.97 -5.25
CA VAL A 73 8.47 6.31 -4.54
C VAL A 73 8.30 6.39 -3.02
N VAL A 74 7.10 6.69 -2.52
CA VAL A 74 6.87 6.90 -1.08
C VAL A 74 6.88 5.59 -0.29
N PHE A 75 6.44 4.48 -0.87
CA PHE A 75 6.27 3.20 -0.14
C PHE A 75 7.40 2.19 -0.32
N LEU A 76 8.22 2.30 -1.38
CA LEU A 76 9.42 1.44 -1.60
C LEU A 76 10.43 1.48 -0.45
N ARG A 77 10.37 2.51 0.42
CA ARG A 77 11.27 2.66 1.56
C ARG A 77 10.94 1.75 2.75
N PHE A 78 9.77 1.11 2.78
CA PHE A 78 9.38 0.15 3.83
C PHE A 78 9.72 -1.31 3.50
N HIS A 79 10.02 -1.65 2.25
CA HIS A 79 10.38 -3.01 1.83
C HIS A 79 11.78 -3.45 2.29
N LEU A 80 12.52 -2.58 2.99
CA LEU A 80 13.92 -2.75 3.41
C LEU A 80 14.10 -2.92 4.94
N LEU A 81 13.02 -3.10 5.70
CA LEU A 81 13.05 -3.38 7.14
C LEU A 81 12.44 -4.75 7.47
#